data_AF-A0A1I0P7L5-F1
#
_entry.id   AF-A0A1I0P7L5-F1
#
_cell.length_a   1.000
_cell.length_b   1.000
_cell.length_c   1.000
_cell.angle_alpha   90.00
_cell.angle_beta   90.00
_cell.angle_gamma   90.00
#
_symmetry.space_group_name_H-M   'P 1'
#
loop_
_entity.id
_entity.type
_entity.pdbx_description
1 polymer ?
#
loop_
_entity_poly.entity_id
_entity_poly.type
_entity_poly.pdbx_seq_one_letter_code
_entity_poly.pdbx_strand_id
1 'polypeptide(L)'
;MSNTLDLLETNDFQTEPINLNGIITLIDSETKELVNLVEISSLPEVSPPVTSPPVPPVLVTPDNIMYFEKDSRFFKRDYRGVINPEWFGTGKTHVEIQAAIDIARPNDTILIKGEYKCSDQITINKTLTFMGQNHINGNDVGGNENSRIYFVDFENSLVDSCIESDTNLNIKNLAIFGSEIEGKTGVKVTNGALTLDSATIQVFETGVEVTAGYYNKFLNSSIVSCQTCLVLNNCYNTNATSLSIGAGYAEHAPNSKGIVLTDGTNLNMFGGSIEGFSEIGIDLSASRVSCFGTYFEGIFDEENENTCIKIQNNNCRVTAVSCHVYLTAGKANSFVHIPSTVASAHIHSKNNYFEYEPVNDWYTAVYRLAATNFTNYNIDISGDNYQNDLVTGSSYISITSSLLEKGKGIVQITYPSGHQLAGIHLTNLNAISPYQYTDDISKLQNGTITTFRNNGGIDDDPLDLHTEPYGYNPYTVVLENGAWKKIPKI
;
A
#
# COMPACT_ATOMS: atom_id res chain seq x y z
N MET A 1 -34.18 27.43 -18.90
CA MET A 1 -33.73 27.16 -20.29
C MET A 1 -32.23 26.95 -20.19
N SER A 2 -31.83 25.73 -19.83
CA SER A 2 -31.44 24.63 -20.74
C SER A 2 -30.21 25.01 -21.55
N ASN A 3 -29.09 24.42 -21.18
CA ASN A 3 -28.06 23.95 -22.11
C ASN A 3 -27.56 22.62 -21.57
N THR A 4 -28.26 21.57 -22.02
CA THR A 4 -28.02 20.16 -21.74
C THR A 4 -27.25 19.59 -22.93
N LEU A 5 -25.98 19.98 -23.13
CA LEU A 5 -25.26 19.55 -24.33
C LEU A 5 -23.72 19.46 -24.26
N ASP A 6 -23.07 19.62 -23.11
CA ASP A 6 -21.59 19.56 -23.02
C ASP A 6 -21.04 18.29 -22.34
N LEU A 7 -21.83 17.21 -22.21
CA LEU A 7 -21.37 15.91 -21.68
C LEU A 7 -21.34 14.77 -22.72
N LEU A 8 -21.44 15.11 -24.01
CA LEU A 8 -21.28 14.15 -25.12
C LEU A 8 -19.87 14.16 -25.75
N GLU A 9 -18.89 14.87 -25.16
CA GLU A 9 -17.57 15.08 -25.78
C GLU A 9 -16.37 14.29 -25.18
N THR A 10 -16.58 13.15 -24.53
CA THR A 10 -15.49 12.15 -24.39
C THR A 10 -15.94 10.78 -24.90
N ASN A 11 -15.94 10.67 -26.23
CA ASN A 11 -15.95 9.43 -27.01
C ASN A 11 -14.66 8.61 -26.78
N ASP A 12 -14.54 7.94 -25.63
CA ASP A 12 -13.55 6.85 -25.46
C ASP A 12 -14.18 5.45 -25.63
N PHE A 13 -15.42 5.39 -26.13
CA PHE A 13 -16.01 4.15 -26.62
C PHE A 13 -16.06 4.19 -28.16
N GLN A 14 -15.62 3.10 -28.81
CA GLN A 14 -15.82 2.94 -30.25
C GLN A 14 -17.32 3.05 -30.56
N THR A 15 -17.73 4.19 -31.10
CA THR A 15 -19.04 4.37 -31.71
C THR A 15 -18.94 3.87 -33.14
N GLU A 16 -19.06 2.55 -33.32
CA GLU A 16 -19.41 2.06 -34.65
C GLU A 16 -20.75 2.70 -35.08
N PRO A 17 -20.90 3.10 -36.35
CA PRO A 17 -22.11 3.74 -36.83
C PRO A 17 -23.31 2.80 -36.63
N ILE A 18 -24.29 3.28 -35.86
CA ILE A 18 -25.53 2.54 -35.58
C ILE A 18 -26.29 2.37 -36.88
N ASN A 19 -26.34 1.12 -37.38
CA ASN A 19 -27.25 0.75 -38.44
C ASN A 19 -28.66 0.64 -37.83
N LEU A 20 -29.50 1.65 -38.04
CA LEU A 20 -30.83 1.81 -37.40
C LEU A 20 -31.88 0.77 -37.84
N ASN A 21 -31.54 -0.19 -38.69
CA ASN A 21 -32.44 -1.27 -39.06
C ASN A 21 -32.44 -2.35 -37.98
N GLY A 22 -33.51 -2.42 -37.18
CA GLY A 22 -33.76 -3.55 -36.25
C GLY A 22 -33.55 -3.26 -34.76
N ILE A 23 -33.35 -2.00 -34.37
CA ILE A 23 -33.26 -1.60 -32.95
C ILE A 23 -34.65 -1.22 -32.42
N ILE A 24 -35.07 -1.85 -31.33
CA ILE A 24 -36.27 -1.46 -30.58
C ILE A 24 -35.82 -0.76 -29.30
N THR A 25 -36.28 0.46 -29.07
CA THR A 25 -36.04 1.17 -27.81
C THR A 25 -37.26 1.04 -26.90
N LEU A 26 -37.06 0.50 -25.70
CA LEU A 26 -38.06 0.40 -24.63
C LEU A 26 -37.68 1.31 -23.46
N ILE A 27 -38.63 1.58 -22.57
CA ILE A 27 -38.34 2.17 -21.26
C ILE A 27 -38.45 1.05 -20.24
N ASP A 28 -37.37 0.82 -19.50
CA ASP A 28 -37.38 -0.10 -18.38
C ASP A 28 -38.37 0.41 -17.32
N SER A 29 -39.34 -0.43 -16.94
CA SER A 29 -40.40 0.01 -16.03
C SER A 29 -39.91 0.27 -14.61
N GLU A 30 -38.79 -0.33 -14.21
CA GLU A 30 -38.25 -0.21 -12.85
C GLU A 30 -37.22 0.90 -12.79
N THR A 31 -36.20 0.84 -13.65
CA THR A 31 -35.09 1.82 -13.63
C THR A 31 -35.41 3.11 -14.38
N LYS A 32 -36.47 3.12 -15.20
CA LYS A 32 -36.83 4.21 -16.12
C LYS A 32 -35.77 4.51 -17.19
N GLU A 33 -34.80 3.62 -17.37
CA GLU A 33 -33.76 3.77 -18.38
C GLU A 33 -34.28 3.41 -19.79
N LEU A 34 -33.73 4.07 -20.81
CA LEU A 34 -33.96 3.68 -22.20
C LEU A 34 -33.13 2.43 -22.50
N VAL A 35 -33.82 1.36 -22.91
CA VAL A 35 -33.23 0.07 -23.26
C VAL A 35 -33.26 -0.08 -24.76
N ASN A 36 -32.08 -0.18 -25.38
CA ASN A 36 -31.98 -0.55 -26.79
C ASN A 36 -31.90 -2.07 -26.91
N LEU A 37 -32.71 -2.63 -27.79
CA LEU A 37 -32.78 -4.05 -28.08
C LEU A 37 -32.39 -4.29 -29.53
N VAL A 38 -31.51 -5.26 -29.77
CA VAL A 38 -31.11 -5.72 -31.10
C VAL A 38 -31.73 -7.08 -31.33
N GLU A 39 -32.43 -7.23 -32.46
CA GLU A 39 -32.96 -8.53 -32.86
C GLU A 39 -31.84 -9.54 -33.10
N ILE A 40 -32.02 -10.76 -32.61
CA ILE A 40 -31.09 -11.87 -32.79
C ILE A 40 -31.82 -13.06 -33.44
N SER A 41 -31.12 -13.80 -34.29
CA SER A 41 -31.70 -14.94 -35.01
C SER A 41 -31.98 -16.15 -34.11
N SER A 42 -31.29 -16.26 -32.98
CA SER A 42 -31.42 -17.34 -32.01
C SER A 42 -30.80 -16.93 -30.68
N LEU A 43 -31.26 -17.54 -29.58
CA LEU A 43 -30.67 -17.38 -28.26
C LEU A 43 -29.26 -17.99 -28.22
N PRO A 44 -28.32 -17.41 -27.45
CA PRO A 44 -27.00 -17.99 -27.30
C PRO A 44 -27.05 -19.34 -26.59
N GLU A 45 -26.13 -20.22 -26.96
CA GLU A 45 -25.91 -21.50 -26.27
C GLU A 45 -24.84 -21.32 -25.19
N VAL A 46 -25.15 -21.71 -23.94
CA VAL A 46 -24.14 -21.82 -22.89
C VAL A 46 -23.59 -23.23 -22.94
N SER A 47 -22.30 -23.35 -23.26
CA SER A 47 -21.59 -24.61 -23.14
C SER A 47 -21.33 -24.87 -21.65
N PRO A 48 -21.81 -25.98 -21.08
CA PRO A 48 -21.45 -26.34 -19.72
C PRO A 48 -19.93 -26.56 -19.61
N PRO A 49 -19.33 -26.41 -18.42
CA PRO A 49 -17.93 -26.74 -18.22
C PRO A 49 -17.65 -28.16 -18.71
N VAL A 50 -16.47 -28.38 -19.31
CA VAL A 50 -16.07 -29.65 -19.91
C VAL A 50 -16.15 -30.74 -18.86
N THR A 51 -17.27 -31.46 -18.86
CA THR A 51 -17.54 -32.60 -18.00
C THR A 51 -17.57 -33.84 -18.88
N SER A 52 -17.09 -34.96 -18.36
CA SER A 52 -17.17 -36.25 -19.02
C SER A 52 -18.26 -37.07 -18.32
N PRO A 53 -19.39 -37.39 -18.98
CA PRO A 53 -19.70 -37.24 -20.41
C PRO A 53 -20.15 -35.81 -20.80
N PRO A 54 -19.98 -35.42 -22.09
CA PRO A 54 -20.35 -34.10 -22.58
C PRO A 54 -21.87 -33.86 -22.42
N VAL A 55 -22.21 -32.83 -21.66
CA VAL A 55 -23.59 -32.35 -21.52
C VAL A 55 -23.91 -31.45 -22.73
N PRO A 56 -25.04 -31.65 -23.44
CA PRO A 56 -25.41 -30.80 -24.56
C PRO A 56 -25.56 -29.32 -24.12
N PRO A 57 -25.29 -28.35 -25.02
CA PRO A 57 -25.44 -26.94 -24.70
C PRO A 57 -26.87 -26.64 -24.26
N VAL A 58 -27.01 -25.81 -23.22
CA VAL A 58 -28.33 -25.34 -22.77
C VAL A 58 -28.55 -23.96 -23.43
N LEU A 59 -29.65 -23.82 -24.18
CA LEU A 59 -30.06 -22.54 -24.72
C LEU A 59 -30.40 -21.59 -23.56
N VAL A 60 -29.87 -20.36 -23.62
CA VAL A 60 -30.27 -19.32 -22.67
C VAL A 60 -31.78 -19.09 -22.82
N THR A 61 -32.55 -19.33 -21.77
CA THR A 61 -33.97 -18.96 -21.74
C THR A 61 -34.12 -17.43 -21.67
N PRO A 62 -35.10 -16.82 -22.35
CA PRO A 62 -35.37 -15.39 -22.20
C PRO A 62 -35.58 -15.03 -20.72
N ASP A 63 -34.71 -14.19 -20.18
CA ASP A 63 -34.73 -13.73 -18.80
C ASP A 63 -35.51 -12.41 -18.64
N ASN A 64 -35.94 -11.81 -19.76
CA ASN A 64 -36.57 -10.49 -19.84
C ASN A 64 -35.71 -9.36 -19.25
N ILE A 65 -34.40 -9.57 -19.16
CA ILE A 65 -33.42 -8.59 -18.70
C ILE A 65 -32.38 -8.37 -19.80
N MET A 66 -31.70 -9.45 -20.20
CA MET A 66 -30.69 -9.46 -21.25
C MET A 66 -31.23 -10.01 -22.56
N TYR A 67 -32.14 -10.98 -22.48
CA TYR A 67 -32.77 -11.65 -23.61
C TYR A 67 -34.29 -11.62 -23.48
N PHE A 68 -34.95 -11.14 -24.54
CA PHE A 68 -36.40 -10.95 -24.59
C PHE A 68 -36.98 -11.78 -25.72
N GLU A 69 -38.19 -12.30 -25.51
CA GLU A 69 -38.98 -12.93 -26.57
C GLU A 69 -40.28 -12.14 -26.77
N LYS A 70 -40.56 -11.80 -28.03
CA LYS A 70 -41.83 -11.19 -28.43
C LYS A 70 -42.25 -11.72 -29.79
N ASP A 71 -43.47 -12.24 -29.89
CA ASP A 71 -44.05 -12.74 -31.13
C ASP A 71 -43.13 -13.75 -31.86
N SER A 72 -42.52 -14.67 -31.10
CA SER A 72 -41.54 -15.67 -31.59
C SER A 72 -40.25 -15.08 -32.21
N ARG A 73 -39.95 -13.81 -31.92
CA ARG A 73 -38.68 -13.15 -32.23
C ARG A 73 -37.88 -12.93 -30.96
N PHE A 74 -36.57 -13.08 -31.06
CA PHE A 74 -35.65 -12.91 -29.94
C PHE A 74 -34.91 -11.59 -30.06
N PHE A 75 -34.73 -10.93 -28.92
CA PHE A 75 -34.01 -9.68 -28.82
C PHE A 75 -32.98 -9.76 -27.71
N LYS A 76 -31.87 -9.08 -27.90
CA LYS A 76 -30.82 -8.92 -26.90
C LYS A 76 -30.71 -7.45 -26.52
N ARG A 77 -30.54 -7.16 -25.22
CA ARG A 77 -30.15 -5.84 -24.73
C ARG A 77 -28.79 -5.41 -25.31
N ASP A 78 -28.76 -4.26 -25.96
CA ASP A 78 -27.52 -3.56 -26.33
C ASP A 78 -27.03 -2.75 -25.14
N TYR A 79 -26.12 -3.34 -24.37
CA TYR A 79 -25.55 -2.75 -23.17
C TYR A 79 -24.13 -2.18 -23.37
N ARG A 80 -23.58 -2.29 -24.60
CA ARG A 80 -22.27 -1.70 -24.99
C ARG A 80 -21.12 -1.90 -24.00
N GLY A 81 -21.07 -3.07 -23.35
CA GLY A 81 -20.03 -3.41 -22.39
C GLY A 81 -20.19 -2.78 -21.01
N VAL A 82 -21.32 -2.11 -20.72
CA VAL A 82 -21.64 -1.56 -19.40
C VAL A 82 -22.92 -2.19 -18.87
N ILE A 83 -22.85 -2.83 -17.71
CA ILE A 83 -23.97 -3.52 -17.07
C ILE A 83 -24.32 -2.80 -15.78
N ASN A 84 -25.60 -2.49 -15.58
CA ASN A 84 -26.13 -1.93 -14.35
C ASN A 84 -26.72 -3.07 -13.50
N PRO A 85 -26.23 -3.31 -12.26
CA PRO A 85 -26.80 -4.32 -11.37
C PRO A 85 -28.30 -4.12 -11.10
N GLU A 86 -28.81 -2.88 -11.13
CA GLU A 86 -30.23 -2.59 -10.88
C GLU A 86 -31.17 -3.21 -11.93
N TRP A 87 -30.63 -3.69 -13.06
CA TRP A 87 -31.40 -4.45 -14.04
C TRP A 87 -31.84 -5.83 -13.55
N PHE A 88 -31.19 -6.34 -12.51
CA PHE A 88 -31.44 -7.66 -11.93
C PHE A 88 -32.26 -7.61 -10.64
N GLY A 89 -32.60 -6.40 -10.18
CA GLY A 89 -33.40 -6.15 -8.99
C GLY A 89 -33.15 -4.76 -8.41
N THR A 90 -34.09 -4.28 -7.59
CA THR A 90 -33.98 -2.98 -6.93
C THR A 90 -33.41 -3.06 -5.52
N GLY A 91 -32.93 -4.24 -5.08
CA GLY A 91 -32.48 -4.47 -3.71
C GLY A 91 -31.19 -3.75 -3.34
N LYS A 92 -30.34 -3.45 -4.34
CA LYS A 92 -28.99 -2.91 -4.17
C LYS A 92 -28.15 -3.73 -3.20
N THR A 93 -28.03 -5.02 -3.48
CA THR A 93 -27.27 -5.98 -2.66
C THR A 93 -26.21 -6.72 -3.48
N HIS A 94 -25.45 -7.58 -2.81
CA HIS A 94 -24.52 -8.51 -3.46
C HIS A 94 -25.21 -9.41 -4.51
N VAL A 95 -26.50 -9.72 -4.34
CA VAL A 95 -27.26 -10.59 -5.27
C VAL A 95 -27.33 -9.96 -6.67
N GLU A 96 -27.71 -8.69 -6.75
CA GLU A 96 -27.79 -7.97 -8.03
C GLU A 96 -26.41 -7.77 -8.67
N ILE A 97 -25.38 -7.50 -7.86
CA ILE A 97 -24.01 -7.36 -8.35
C ILE A 97 -23.50 -8.69 -8.92
N GLN A 98 -23.74 -9.81 -8.21
CA GLN A 98 -23.32 -11.14 -8.66
C GLN A 98 -24.05 -11.54 -9.95
N ALA A 99 -25.36 -11.28 -10.05
CA ALA A 99 -26.11 -11.53 -11.28
C ALA A 99 -25.56 -10.73 -12.47
N ALA A 100 -25.16 -9.47 -12.26
CA ALA A 100 -24.52 -8.65 -13.28
C ALA A 100 -23.15 -9.21 -13.70
N ILE A 101 -22.33 -9.67 -12.74
CA ILE A 101 -21.04 -10.34 -13.02
C ILE A 101 -21.25 -11.61 -13.84
N ASP A 102 -22.22 -12.44 -13.47
CA ASP A 102 -22.46 -13.74 -14.09
C ASP A 102 -22.77 -13.58 -15.60
N ILE A 103 -23.56 -12.55 -15.95
CA ILE A 103 -23.90 -12.19 -17.33
C ILE A 103 -22.76 -11.48 -18.07
N ALA A 104 -21.89 -10.75 -17.37
CA ALA A 104 -20.84 -9.95 -17.98
C ALA A 104 -19.88 -10.77 -18.84
N ARG A 105 -19.37 -10.15 -19.90
CA ARG A 105 -18.26 -10.66 -20.70
C ARG A 105 -16.92 -10.18 -20.12
N PRO A 106 -15.81 -10.86 -20.40
CA PRO A 106 -14.50 -10.35 -20.03
C PRO A 106 -14.27 -8.93 -20.57
N ASN A 107 -13.76 -8.07 -19.69
CA ASN A 107 -13.53 -6.63 -19.87
C ASN A 107 -14.78 -5.75 -19.86
N ASP A 108 -15.97 -6.29 -19.60
CA ASP A 108 -17.15 -5.47 -19.36
C ASP A 108 -17.00 -4.66 -18.04
N THR A 109 -17.80 -3.60 -17.94
CA THR A 109 -17.87 -2.72 -16.78
C THR A 109 -19.18 -2.95 -16.03
N ILE A 110 -19.09 -3.17 -14.72
CA ILE A 110 -20.23 -3.15 -13.81
C ILE A 110 -20.33 -1.74 -13.22
N LEU A 111 -21.43 -1.05 -13.50
CA LEU A 111 -21.67 0.32 -13.07
C LEU A 111 -22.40 0.33 -11.73
N ILE A 112 -21.70 0.72 -10.67
CA ILE A 112 -22.24 0.80 -9.30
C ILE A 112 -22.85 2.19 -9.09
N LYS A 113 -24.18 2.26 -8.92
CA LYS A 113 -24.93 3.50 -8.73
C LYS A 113 -25.46 3.65 -7.30
N GLY A 114 -24.93 4.62 -6.56
CA GLY A 114 -25.25 4.83 -5.14
C GLY A 114 -24.71 3.73 -4.23
N GLU A 115 -25.38 3.50 -3.10
CA GLU A 115 -24.96 2.55 -2.07
C GLU A 115 -25.56 1.15 -2.29
N TYR A 116 -24.71 0.13 -2.21
CA TYR A 116 -25.08 -1.29 -2.20
C TYR A 116 -24.72 -1.92 -0.86
N LYS A 117 -25.69 -2.56 -0.20
CA LYS A 117 -25.48 -3.26 1.09
C LYS A 117 -25.30 -4.75 0.86
N CYS A 118 -24.10 -5.24 1.16
CA CYS A 118 -23.69 -6.61 0.89
C CYS A 118 -23.47 -7.35 2.21
N SER A 119 -23.99 -8.57 2.31
CA SER A 119 -23.87 -9.44 3.49
C SER A 119 -23.20 -10.77 3.17
N ASP A 120 -22.75 -10.95 1.92
CA ASP A 120 -22.07 -12.15 1.43
C ASP A 120 -20.99 -11.77 0.41
N GLN A 121 -20.15 -12.74 0.06
CA GLN A 121 -19.02 -12.57 -0.84
C GLN A 121 -19.47 -12.24 -2.27
N ILE A 122 -18.76 -11.33 -2.92
CA ILE A 122 -18.85 -11.11 -4.37
C ILE A 122 -17.67 -11.81 -5.04
N THR A 123 -17.95 -12.75 -5.95
CA THR A 123 -16.92 -13.54 -6.65
C THR A 123 -16.82 -13.14 -8.12
N ILE A 124 -15.60 -12.83 -8.57
CA ILE A 124 -15.31 -12.36 -9.92
C ILE A 124 -14.34 -13.31 -10.63
N ASN A 125 -14.89 -14.12 -11.54
CA ASN A 125 -14.17 -15.17 -12.27
C ASN A 125 -13.72 -14.78 -13.70
N LYS A 126 -13.82 -13.49 -14.02
CA LYS A 126 -13.50 -12.95 -15.34
C LYS A 126 -13.00 -11.52 -15.18
N THR A 127 -12.13 -11.09 -16.08
CA THR A 127 -11.59 -9.72 -16.00
C THR A 127 -12.72 -8.71 -16.11
N LEU A 128 -12.84 -7.80 -15.14
CA LEU A 128 -13.92 -6.81 -15.10
C LEU A 128 -13.43 -5.45 -14.62
N THR A 129 -14.27 -4.44 -14.85
CA THR A 129 -14.16 -3.13 -14.21
C THR A 129 -15.38 -2.90 -13.32
N PHE A 130 -15.17 -2.58 -12.06
CA PHE A 130 -16.18 -1.94 -11.22
C PHE A 130 -15.99 -0.43 -11.29
N MET A 131 -17.05 0.27 -11.68
CA MET A 131 -17.01 1.72 -11.85
C MET A 131 -18.11 2.38 -11.04
N GLY A 132 -17.73 3.26 -10.12
CA GLY A 132 -18.67 4.16 -9.46
C GLY A 132 -18.90 5.45 -10.24
N GLN A 133 -19.85 6.26 -9.75
CA GLN A 133 -20.22 7.56 -10.31
C GLN A 133 -19.29 8.65 -9.73
N ASN A 134 -18.88 9.60 -10.57
CA ASN A 134 -18.11 10.77 -10.16
C ASN A 134 -18.74 12.02 -10.79
N HIS A 135 -18.87 13.09 -10.01
CA HIS A 135 -19.34 14.42 -10.45
C HIS A 135 -18.50 15.00 -11.59
N ILE A 136 -17.20 14.67 -11.66
CA ILE A 136 -16.29 15.09 -12.74
C ILE A 136 -16.62 14.39 -14.06
N ASN A 137 -17.09 13.13 -14.00
CA ASN A 137 -17.45 12.35 -15.19
C ASN A 137 -18.93 12.53 -15.59
N GLY A 138 -19.63 13.52 -15.01
CA GLY A 138 -21.00 13.88 -15.41
C GLY A 138 -22.08 12.83 -15.11
N ASN A 139 -21.76 11.76 -14.37
CA ASN A 139 -22.65 10.65 -14.06
C ASN A 139 -23.31 10.76 -12.68
N ASP A 140 -23.09 11.85 -11.95
CA ASP A 140 -23.74 12.14 -10.68
C ASP A 140 -24.62 13.39 -10.83
N VAL A 141 -25.93 13.23 -10.62
CA VAL A 141 -26.95 14.30 -10.72
C VAL A 141 -27.06 15.14 -9.44
N GLY A 142 -26.08 15.03 -8.53
CA GLY A 142 -25.90 15.96 -7.41
C GLY A 142 -26.79 15.66 -6.20
N GLY A 143 -27.11 14.38 -5.97
CA GLY A 143 -27.98 13.99 -4.86
C GLY A 143 -27.81 12.56 -4.34
N ASN A 144 -27.00 11.72 -4.97
CA ASN A 144 -26.72 10.38 -4.47
C ASN A 144 -25.36 10.39 -3.77
N GLU A 145 -25.40 10.11 -2.47
CA GLU A 145 -24.25 9.75 -1.66
C GLU A 145 -23.35 8.78 -2.46
N ASN A 146 -22.05 9.10 -2.55
CA ASN A 146 -21.05 8.49 -3.44
C ASN A 146 -21.29 7.00 -3.75
N SER A 147 -21.01 6.54 -4.98
CA SER A 147 -21.05 5.11 -5.32
C SER A 147 -20.24 4.30 -4.33
N ARG A 148 -20.91 3.37 -3.66
CA ARG A 148 -20.40 2.63 -2.50
C ARG A 148 -20.86 1.18 -2.52
N ILE A 149 -19.95 0.28 -2.19
CA ILE A 149 -20.30 -1.08 -1.76
C ILE A 149 -19.98 -1.17 -0.28
N TYR A 150 -21.00 -1.40 0.53
CA TYR A 150 -20.88 -1.48 1.97
C TYR A 150 -21.16 -2.90 2.44
N PHE A 151 -20.15 -3.55 3.03
CA PHE A 151 -20.27 -4.87 3.61
C PHE A 151 -20.69 -4.75 5.08
N VAL A 152 -21.90 -5.22 5.37
CA VAL A 152 -22.51 -5.27 6.72
C VAL A 152 -23.02 -6.67 6.99
N ASP A 153 -23.00 -7.07 8.26
CA ASP A 153 -23.57 -8.35 8.70
C ASP A 153 -23.00 -9.57 7.93
N PHE A 154 -21.72 -9.52 7.55
CA PHE A 154 -21.03 -10.62 6.87
C PHE A 154 -20.64 -11.70 7.90
N GLU A 155 -21.54 -12.64 8.16
CA GLU A 155 -21.38 -13.67 9.20
C GLU A 155 -20.64 -14.93 8.71
N ASN A 156 -20.47 -15.12 7.40
CA ASN A 156 -19.88 -16.34 6.86
C ASN A 156 -18.39 -16.46 7.23
N SER A 157 -18.07 -17.31 8.21
CA SER A 157 -16.72 -17.51 8.74
C SER A 157 -15.81 -18.36 7.84
N LEU A 158 -16.36 -19.03 6.81
CA LEU A 158 -15.58 -19.87 5.89
C LEU A 158 -14.92 -19.07 4.76
N VAL A 159 -15.37 -17.84 4.54
CA VAL A 159 -14.86 -16.95 3.50
C VAL A 159 -13.95 -15.90 4.14
N ASP A 160 -12.78 -15.63 3.56
CA ASP A 160 -11.79 -14.69 4.12
C ASP A 160 -11.78 -13.32 3.44
N SER A 161 -12.65 -13.09 2.45
CA SER A 161 -12.70 -11.84 1.70
C SER A 161 -14.12 -11.40 1.32
N CYS A 162 -14.36 -10.10 1.22
CA CYS A 162 -15.64 -9.54 0.82
C CYS A 162 -15.81 -9.51 -0.71
N ILE A 163 -14.73 -9.18 -1.42
CA ILE A 163 -14.64 -9.31 -2.89
C ILE A 163 -13.44 -10.18 -3.22
N GLU A 164 -13.67 -11.26 -3.95
CA GLU A 164 -12.61 -12.16 -4.44
C GLU A 164 -12.58 -12.19 -5.96
N SER A 165 -11.39 -12.05 -6.53
CA SER A 165 -11.17 -12.28 -7.96
C SER A 165 -9.96 -13.17 -8.21
N ASP A 166 -10.12 -14.13 -9.12
CA ASP A 166 -9.03 -14.96 -9.65
C ASP A 166 -8.49 -14.45 -11.01
N THR A 167 -8.90 -13.24 -11.40
CA THR A 167 -8.51 -12.58 -12.65
C THR A 167 -8.24 -11.08 -12.43
N ASN A 168 -7.91 -10.35 -13.50
CA ASN A 168 -7.66 -8.91 -13.40
C ASN A 168 -8.94 -8.15 -12.99
N LEU A 169 -8.82 -7.27 -11.99
CA LEU A 169 -9.92 -6.45 -11.50
C LEU A 169 -9.51 -4.97 -11.55
N ASN A 170 -10.37 -4.13 -12.13
CA ASN A 170 -10.20 -2.69 -12.10
C ASN A 170 -11.32 -2.07 -11.25
N ILE A 171 -10.98 -1.25 -10.26
CA ILE A 171 -11.95 -0.56 -9.40
C ILE A 171 -11.70 0.93 -9.57
N LYS A 172 -12.72 1.65 -10.06
CA LYS A 172 -12.59 3.06 -10.42
C LYS A 172 -13.70 3.91 -9.80
N ASN A 173 -13.34 5.05 -9.21
CA ASN A 173 -14.30 6.02 -8.63
C ASN A 173 -15.32 5.36 -7.70
N LEU A 174 -14.90 4.32 -6.97
CA LEU A 174 -15.76 3.51 -6.13
C LEU A 174 -15.16 3.43 -4.74
N ALA A 175 -16.01 3.55 -3.74
CA ALA A 175 -15.61 3.33 -2.36
C ALA A 175 -16.19 1.99 -1.86
N ILE A 176 -15.36 1.21 -1.17
CA ILE A 176 -15.70 -0.12 -0.66
C ILE A 176 -15.40 -0.10 0.83
N PHE A 177 -16.45 -0.33 1.62
CA PHE A 177 -16.43 -0.17 3.06
C PHE A 177 -16.76 -1.50 3.72
N GLY A 178 -16.01 -1.85 4.76
CA GLY A 178 -16.38 -2.89 5.71
C GLY A 178 -16.97 -2.30 6.98
N SER A 179 -17.23 -3.17 7.95
CA SER A 179 -17.71 -2.81 9.29
C SER A 179 -16.84 -3.45 10.38
N GLU A 180 -15.51 -3.42 10.19
CA GLU A 180 -14.51 -4.01 11.11
C GLU A 180 -14.71 -5.52 11.30
N ILE A 181 -15.09 -6.20 10.23
CA ILE A 181 -15.43 -7.62 10.25
C ILE A 181 -14.15 -8.43 10.42
N GLU A 182 -14.02 -9.10 11.57
CA GLU A 182 -12.85 -9.91 11.94
C GLU A 182 -12.55 -10.98 10.88
N GLY A 183 -11.27 -11.13 10.56
CA GLY A 183 -10.73 -12.08 9.59
C GLY A 183 -11.07 -11.78 8.14
N LYS A 184 -11.62 -10.60 7.81
CA LYS A 184 -12.01 -10.26 6.44
C LYS A 184 -11.00 -9.35 5.75
N THR A 185 -10.72 -9.73 4.50
CA THR A 185 -10.07 -8.89 3.51
C THR A 185 -11.12 -8.14 2.69
N GLY A 186 -10.98 -6.84 2.49
CA GLY A 186 -11.91 -6.06 1.67
C GLY A 186 -11.90 -6.51 0.21
N VAL A 187 -10.73 -6.49 -0.43
CA VAL A 187 -10.53 -6.94 -1.82
C VAL A 187 -9.36 -7.90 -1.89
N LYS A 188 -9.61 -9.13 -2.35
CA LYS A 188 -8.60 -10.16 -2.56
C LYS A 188 -8.50 -10.52 -4.03
N VAL A 189 -7.30 -10.45 -4.59
CA VAL A 189 -7.02 -10.84 -5.99
C VAL A 189 -5.93 -11.89 -6.04
N THR A 190 -6.20 -13.03 -6.67
CA THR A 190 -5.25 -14.14 -6.82
C THR A 190 -4.99 -14.42 -8.29
N ASN A 191 -3.73 -14.56 -8.71
CA ASN A 191 -3.34 -14.79 -10.12
C ASN A 191 -3.83 -13.70 -11.11
N GLY A 192 -4.24 -12.54 -10.60
CA GLY A 192 -4.74 -11.41 -11.36
C GLY A 192 -4.05 -10.11 -10.93
N ALA A 193 -4.13 -9.09 -11.78
CA ALA A 193 -3.68 -7.74 -11.47
C ALA A 193 -4.84 -6.89 -10.96
N LEU A 194 -4.58 -6.11 -9.90
CA LEU A 194 -5.52 -5.11 -9.40
C LEU A 194 -5.14 -3.71 -9.89
N THR A 195 -6.12 -2.99 -10.43
CA THR A 195 -6.03 -1.53 -10.61
C THR A 195 -7.03 -0.85 -9.68
N LEU A 196 -6.54 -0.04 -8.74
CA LEU A 196 -7.35 0.94 -8.01
C LEU A 196 -7.07 2.33 -8.61
N ASP A 197 -8.12 3.01 -9.06
CA ASP A 197 -8.03 4.33 -9.65
C ASP A 197 -9.10 5.25 -9.08
N SER A 198 -8.67 6.23 -8.28
CA SER A 198 -9.58 7.13 -7.56
C SER A 198 -10.59 6.33 -6.72
N ALA A 199 -10.14 5.21 -6.13
CA ALA A 199 -10.96 4.32 -5.34
C ALA A 199 -10.56 4.37 -3.85
N THR A 200 -11.50 4.05 -2.97
CA THR A 200 -11.27 4.00 -1.52
C THR A 200 -11.66 2.63 -1.00
N ILE A 201 -10.75 1.95 -0.30
CA ILE A 201 -11.03 0.70 0.42
C ILE A 201 -10.84 0.99 1.90
N GLN A 202 -11.82 0.68 2.76
CA GLN A 202 -11.68 1.03 4.17
C GLN A 202 -12.48 0.16 5.14
N VAL A 203 -12.03 0.17 6.42
CA VAL A 203 -12.74 -0.46 7.55
C VAL A 203 -12.80 -1.99 7.45
N PHE A 204 -11.65 -2.59 7.12
CA PHE A 204 -11.44 -4.04 7.03
C PHE A 204 -10.22 -4.45 7.86
N GLU A 205 -10.16 -5.71 8.31
CA GLU A 205 -8.94 -6.19 8.97
C GLU A 205 -7.76 -6.12 8.00
N THR A 206 -7.93 -6.71 6.82
CA THR A 206 -7.02 -6.47 5.68
C THR A 206 -7.74 -5.65 4.62
N GLY A 207 -7.20 -4.51 4.22
CA GLY A 207 -7.84 -3.68 3.18
C GLY A 207 -7.82 -4.38 1.82
N VAL A 208 -6.62 -4.63 1.32
CA VAL A 208 -6.37 -5.24 0.00
C VAL A 208 -5.30 -6.32 0.12
N GLU A 209 -5.56 -7.48 -0.49
CA GLU A 209 -4.57 -8.53 -0.68
C GLU A 209 -4.44 -8.88 -2.17
N VAL A 210 -3.20 -8.93 -2.67
CA VAL A 210 -2.92 -9.44 -4.02
C VAL A 210 -1.84 -10.52 -3.95
N THR A 211 -2.14 -11.69 -4.51
CA THR A 211 -1.21 -12.81 -4.63
C THR A 211 -0.93 -13.12 -6.10
N ALA A 212 0.36 -13.21 -6.46
CA ALA A 212 0.82 -13.52 -7.81
C ALA A 212 0.32 -12.55 -8.90
N GLY A 213 0.08 -11.28 -8.54
CA GLY A 213 -0.35 -10.23 -9.46
C GLY A 213 0.84 -9.53 -10.14
N TYR A 214 0.72 -9.32 -11.46
CA TYR A 214 1.73 -8.63 -12.26
C TYR A 214 1.18 -7.28 -12.73
N TYR A 215 1.97 -6.20 -12.58
CA TYR A 215 1.59 -4.85 -13.02
C TYR A 215 0.36 -4.25 -12.30
N ASN A 216 0.23 -4.51 -10.99
CA ASN A 216 -0.78 -3.84 -10.16
C ASN A 216 -0.57 -2.33 -10.17
N LYS A 217 -1.68 -1.57 -10.12
CA LYS A 217 -1.68 -0.10 -10.19
C LYS A 217 -2.56 0.48 -9.10
N PHE A 218 -2.01 1.39 -8.30
CA PHE A 218 -2.77 2.15 -7.31
C PHE A 218 -2.61 3.63 -7.63
N LEU A 219 -3.66 4.27 -8.12
CA LEU A 219 -3.63 5.64 -8.64
C LEU A 219 -4.62 6.50 -7.86
N ASN A 220 -4.14 7.56 -7.21
CA ASN A 220 -4.97 8.54 -6.49
C ASN A 220 -6.02 7.88 -5.57
N SER A 221 -5.63 6.77 -4.94
CA SER A 221 -6.53 5.89 -4.21
C SER A 221 -6.18 5.89 -2.73
N SER A 222 -7.09 5.41 -1.89
CA SER A 222 -6.87 5.27 -0.46
C SER A 222 -7.21 3.88 0.05
N ILE A 223 -6.38 3.35 0.94
CA ILE A 223 -6.66 2.12 1.71
C ILE A 223 -6.47 2.47 3.18
N VAL A 224 -7.56 2.66 3.92
CA VAL A 224 -7.54 3.35 5.23
C VAL A 224 -8.40 2.66 6.27
N SER A 225 -8.10 2.90 7.55
CA SER A 225 -8.81 2.29 8.68
C SER A 225 -8.77 0.76 8.62
N CYS A 226 -7.58 0.20 8.40
CA CYS A 226 -7.36 -1.25 8.38
C CYS A 226 -6.30 -1.67 9.40
N GLN A 227 -6.41 -2.88 9.96
CA GLN A 227 -5.33 -3.45 10.76
C GLN A 227 -4.08 -3.65 9.89
N THR A 228 -4.24 -4.19 8.69
CA THR A 228 -3.23 -4.23 7.62
C THR A 228 -3.82 -3.65 6.34
N CYS A 229 -3.32 -2.53 5.83
CA CYS A 229 -3.96 -1.90 4.66
C CYS A 229 -3.69 -2.67 3.36
N LEU A 230 -2.43 -2.96 3.04
CA LEU A 230 -2.05 -3.57 1.76
C LEU A 230 -1.12 -4.76 1.93
N VAL A 231 -1.52 -5.93 1.44
CA VAL A 231 -0.71 -7.15 1.39
C VAL A 231 -0.41 -7.48 -0.07
N LEU A 232 0.87 -7.59 -0.41
CA LEU A 232 1.33 -8.00 -1.73
C LEU A 232 2.26 -9.20 -1.60
N ASN A 233 1.84 -10.32 -2.18
CA ASN A 233 2.57 -11.57 -2.13
C ASN A 233 2.97 -12.05 -3.54
N ASN A 234 4.25 -12.32 -3.77
CA ASN A 234 4.78 -12.73 -5.08
C ASN A 234 4.32 -11.82 -6.24
N CYS A 235 4.24 -10.51 -5.99
CA CYS A 235 3.75 -9.55 -6.97
C CYS A 235 4.90 -8.84 -7.71
N TYR A 236 4.81 -8.75 -9.03
CA TYR A 236 5.87 -8.16 -9.85
C TYR A 236 5.45 -6.82 -10.46
N ASN A 237 6.34 -5.83 -10.35
CA ASN A 237 6.20 -4.50 -10.94
C ASN A 237 4.89 -3.79 -10.54
N THR A 238 4.60 -3.79 -9.24
CA THR A 238 3.48 -3.04 -8.67
C THR A 238 3.85 -1.56 -8.54
N ASN A 239 2.98 -0.67 -9.00
CA ASN A 239 3.19 0.78 -8.93
C ASN A 239 2.06 1.47 -8.18
N ALA A 240 2.42 2.33 -7.24
CA ALA A 240 1.51 3.21 -6.52
C ALA A 240 1.88 4.66 -6.80
N THR A 241 0.92 5.49 -7.18
CA THR A 241 1.07 6.92 -7.41
C THR A 241 -0.02 7.64 -6.63
N SER A 242 0.39 8.47 -5.67
CA SER A 242 -0.52 9.14 -4.74
C SER A 242 -1.46 8.17 -4.02
N LEU A 243 -0.92 7.06 -3.51
CA LEU A 243 -1.66 6.12 -2.66
C LEU A 243 -1.59 6.59 -1.20
N SER A 244 -2.74 6.79 -0.57
CA SER A 244 -2.84 7.06 0.87
C SER A 244 -3.16 5.79 1.64
N ILE A 245 -2.26 5.41 2.54
CA ILE A 245 -2.39 4.29 3.46
C ILE A 245 -2.61 4.84 4.87
N GLY A 246 -3.69 4.42 5.52
CA GLY A 246 -4.00 4.79 6.90
C GLY A 246 -4.26 3.55 7.74
N ALA A 247 -3.25 3.05 8.43
CA ALA A 247 -3.36 1.86 9.27
C ALA A 247 -3.99 2.19 10.62
N GLY A 248 -4.58 1.17 11.26
CA GLY A 248 -5.29 1.27 12.53
C GLY A 248 -6.75 1.70 12.38
N TYR A 249 -7.63 1.07 13.16
CA TYR A 249 -9.01 1.53 13.33
C TYR A 249 -9.05 2.83 14.15
N ALA A 250 -10.20 3.50 14.16
CA ALA A 250 -10.41 4.65 15.03
C ALA A 250 -10.06 4.27 16.49
N GLU A 251 -9.07 4.95 17.05
CA GLU A 251 -8.44 4.72 18.37
C GLU A 251 -7.54 3.47 18.46
N HIS A 252 -6.25 3.68 18.17
CA HIS A 252 -5.10 2.90 18.66
C HIS A 252 -5.18 1.37 18.54
N ALA A 253 -5.53 0.83 17.37
CA ALA A 253 -5.39 -0.61 17.13
C ALA A 253 -3.91 -1.04 17.29
N PRO A 254 -3.57 -1.90 18.27
CA PRO A 254 -2.20 -2.33 18.48
C PRO A 254 -1.77 -3.25 17.34
N ASN A 255 -0.47 -3.27 17.03
CA ASN A 255 0.12 -4.13 15.99
C ASN A 255 -0.39 -3.86 14.56
N SER A 256 -0.77 -2.61 14.25
CA SER A 256 -1.26 -2.24 12.91
C SER A 256 -0.09 -2.03 11.94
N LYS A 257 -0.33 -2.42 10.69
CA LYS A 257 0.65 -2.37 9.60
C LYS A 257 0.11 -1.62 8.39
N GLY A 258 0.94 -0.79 7.76
CA GLY A 258 0.57 -0.14 6.50
C GLY A 258 0.59 -1.13 5.33
N ILE A 259 1.77 -1.58 4.96
CA ILE A 259 2.02 -2.42 3.78
C ILE A 259 2.84 -3.65 4.18
N VAL A 260 2.48 -4.82 3.67
CA VAL A 260 3.23 -6.07 3.83
C VAL A 260 3.63 -6.61 2.46
N LEU A 261 4.93 -6.86 2.28
CA LEU A 261 5.51 -7.32 1.01
C LEU A 261 6.28 -8.65 1.22
N THR A 262 5.83 -9.72 0.57
CA THR A 262 6.39 -11.06 0.71
C THR A 262 6.77 -11.72 -0.62
N ASP A 263 7.61 -12.75 -0.54
CA ASP A 263 7.93 -13.68 -1.64
C ASP A 263 8.40 -13.05 -2.95
N GLY A 264 9.39 -12.17 -2.90
CA GLY A 264 9.99 -11.61 -4.12
C GLY A 264 9.25 -10.40 -4.69
N THR A 265 8.30 -9.84 -3.95
CA THR A 265 7.47 -8.73 -4.39
C THR A 265 8.28 -7.47 -4.73
N ASN A 266 7.86 -6.73 -5.77
CA ASN A 266 8.39 -5.40 -6.09
C ASN A 266 7.29 -4.33 -6.11
N LEU A 267 7.43 -3.32 -5.26
CA LEU A 267 6.56 -2.15 -5.17
C LEU A 267 7.36 -0.86 -5.41
N ASN A 268 6.86 0.02 -6.28
CA ASN A 268 7.35 1.39 -6.41
C ASN A 268 6.23 2.36 -6.03
N MET A 269 6.51 3.29 -5.12
CA MET A 269 5.60 4.31 -4.62
C MET A 269 6.11 5.70 -5.02
N PHE A 270 5.25 6.49 -5.65
CA PHE A 270 5.50 7.85 -6.09
C PHE A 270 4.51 8.78 -5.39
N GLY A 271 4.98 9.55 -4.41
CA GLY A 271 4.15 10.34 -3.51
C GLY A 271 3.32 9.47 -2.56
N GLY A 272 2.18 10.01 -2.13
CA GLY A 272 1.27 9.35 -1.20
C GLY A 272 1.75 9.39 0.24
N SER A 273 1.07 8.64 1.10
CA SER A 273 1.33 8.61 2.54
C SER A 273 1.12 7.21 3.13
N ILE A 274 1.85 6.92 4.19
CA ILE A 274 1.70 5.73 5.04
C ILE A 274 1.63 6.22 6.48
N GLU A 275 0.43 6.22 7.03
CA GLU A 275 0.08 6.91 8.28
C GLU A 275 -0.61 5.94 9.26
N GLY A 276 -0.62 6.29 10.55
CA GLY A 276 -1.45 5.63 11.57
C GLY A 276 -0.99 4.24 12.01
N PHE A 277 0.13 3.73 11.51
CA PHE A 277 0.64 2.41 11.92
C PHE A 277 1.19 2.45 13.35
N SER A 278 0.89 1.40 14.13
CA SER A 278 1.38 1.23 15.51
C SER A 278 2.56 0.28 15.61
N GLU A 279 2.79 -0.57 14.61
CA GLU A 279 3.95 -1.46 14.54
C GLU A 279 4.88 -1.08 13.39
N ILE A 280 4.38 -1.19 12.14
CA ILE A 280 5.24 -1.16 10.96
C ILE A 280 4.53 -0.46 9.80
N GLY A 281 5.15 0.57 9.23
CA GLY A 281 4.66 1.20 8.00
C GLY A 281 4.76 0.25 6.80
N ILE A 282 5.93 -0.33 6.56
CA ILE A 282 6.21 -1.32 5.50
C ILE A 282 6.98 -2.52 6.08
N ASP A 283 6.36 -3.70 6.05
CA ASP A 283 6.95 -4.97 6.47
C ASP A 283 7.50 -5.73 5.25
N LEU A 284 8.82 -5.88 5.17
CA LEU A 284 9.52 -6.31 3.95
C LEU A 284 10.21 -7.67 4.14
N SER A 285 9.70 -8.72 3.50
CA SER A 285 10.31 -10.06 3.50
C SER A 285 10.64 -10.54 2.09
N ALA A 286 11.94 -10.81 1.84
CA ALA A 286 12.50 -11.22 0.55
C ALA A 286 12.03 -10.38 -0.65
N SER A 287 11.76 -9.09 -0.43
CA SER A 287 11.05 -8.21 -1.35
C SER A 287 11.76 -6.87 -1.57
N ARG A 288 11.29 -6.06 -2.51
CA ARG A 288 11.90 -4.77 -2.86
C ARG A 288 10.86 -3.65 -2.85
N VAL A 289 11.19 -2.56 -2.19
CA VAL A 289 10.36 -1.34 -2.18
C VAL A 289 11.18 -0.12 -2.62
N SER A 290 10.58 0.72 -3.46
CA SER A 290 11.11 2.03 -3.82
C SER A 290 10.09 3.10 -3.46
N CYS A 291 10.43 4.07 -2.61
CA CYS A 291 9.58 5.18 -2.22
C CYS A 291 10.21 6.49 -2.70
N PHE A 292 9.43 7.29 -3.43
CA PHE A 292 9.85 8.58 -3.97
C PHE A 292 8.86 9.65 -3.53
N GLY A 293 9.24 10.53 -2.60
CA GLY A 293 8.34 11.57 -2.11
C GLY A 293 7.20 11.09 -1.21
N THR A 294 7.28 9.87 -0.68
CA THR A 294 6.25 9.29 0.20
C THR A 294 6.36 9.87 1.61
N TYR A 295 5.22 10.19 2.23
CA TYR A 295 5.11 10.60 3.63
C TYR A 295 4.96 9.39 4.56
N PHE A 296 5.61 9.41 5.72
CA PHE A 296 5.51 8.37 6.75
C PHE A 296 5.20 8.97 8.12
N GLU A 297 4.21 8.42 8.82
CA GLU A 297 3.87 8.80 10.19
C GLU A 297 3.28 7.62 10.97
N GLY A 298 4.00 7.16 12.00
CA GLY A 298 3.47 6.16 12.94
C GLY A 298 2.68 6.83 14.07
N ILE A 299 1.82 6.08 14.77
CA ILE A 299 1.19 6.61 15.98
C ILE A 299 2.20 6.69 17.13
N PHE A 300 1.96 7.64 18.04
CA PHE A 300 2.62 7.66 19.34
C PHE A 300 2.23 6.41 20.14
N ASP A 301 3.22 5.65 20.60
CA ASP A 301 3.04 4.47 21.46
C ASP A 301 4.15 4.43 22.53
N GLU A 302 3.75 4.47 23.81
CA GLU A 302 4.67 4.46 24.96
C GLU A 302 5.24 3.07 25.27
N GLU A 303 4.58 2.00 24.82
CA GLU A 303 4.90 0.63 25.17
C GLU A 303 5.58 -0.14 24.04
N ASN A 304 5.24 0.17 22.79
CA ASN A 304 5.70 -0.53 21.60
C ASN A 304 6.67 0.29 20.76
N GLU A 305 7.42 -0.40 19.93
CA GLU A 305 8.32 0.20 18.96
C GLU A 305 7.59 0.33 17.63
N ASN A 306 7.58 1.52 17.04
CA ASN A 306 7.08 1.71 15.68
C ASN A 306 8.27 1.85 14.71
N THR A 307 8.09 1.41 13.45
CA THR A 307 9.11 1.62 12.42
C THR A 307 8.48 1.85 11.06
N CYS A 308 8.99 2.83 10.31
CA CYS A 308 8.45 3.11 8.98
C CYS A 308 8.69 1.94 8.03
N ILE A 309 9.87 1.32 8.06
CA ILE A 309 10.23 0.16 7.24
C ILE A 309 10.95 -0.88 8.09
N LYS A 310 10.49 -2.13 8.10
CA LYS A 310 11.14 -3.26 8.78
C LYS A 310 11.59 -4.29 7.75
N ILE A 311 12.86 -4.68 7.83
CA ILE A 311 13.45 -5.70 6.96
C ILE A 311 13.42 -7.04 7.69
N GLN A 312 12.68 -8.03 7.20
CA GLN A 312 12.54 -9.34 7.86
C GLN A 312 13.49 -10.41 7.33
N ASN A 313 14.12 -10.21 6.16
CA ASN A 313 14.93 -11.24 5.49
C ASN A 313 16.11 -10.65 4.69
N ASN A 314 17.11 -11.49 4.41
CA ASN A 314 18.41 -11.15 3.82
C ASN A 314 18.40 -10.62 2.37
N ASN A 315 17.28 -10.81 1.66
CA ASN A 315 17.14 -10.51 0.23
C ASN A 315 16.30 -9.26 -0.03
N CYS A 316 16.11 -8.44 1.00
CA CYS A 316 15.31 -7.25 0.92
C CYS A 316 16.10 -6.05 0.37
N ARG A 317 15.40 -5.17 -0.37
CA ARG A 317 15.98 -3.91 -0.85
C ARG A 317 15.03 -2.74 -0.61
N VAL A 318 15.58 -1.64 -0.14
CA VAL A 318 14.86 -0.39 0.08
C VAL A 318 15.50 0.70 -0.76
N THR A 319 14.69 1.45 -1.51
CA THR A 319 15.08 2.73 -2.10
C THR A 319 14.14 3.79 -1.54
N ALA A 320 14.66 4.86 -0.93
CA ALA A 320 13.86 5.93 -0.35
C ALA A 320 14.46 7.29 -0.69
N VAL A 321 13.79 8.07 -1.55
CA VAL A 321 14.31 9.34 -2.05
C VAL A 321 13.30 10.44 -1.83
N SER A 322 13.74 11.55 -1.22
CA SER A 322 12.91 12.74 -1.00
C SER A 322 11.63 12.48 -0.21
N CYS A 323 11.60 11.44 0.63
CA CYS A 323 10.51 11.17 1.55
C CYS A 323 10.48 12.20 2.69
N HIS A 324 9.29 12.42 3.23
CA HIS A 324 9.09 13.14 4.48
C HIS A 324 8.71 12.11 5.55
N VAL A 325 9.49 12.04 6.62
CA VAL A 325 9.36 11.02 7.66
C VAL A 325 9.15 11.71 9.00
N TYR A 326 7.94 11.60 9.54
CA TYR A 326 7.64 12.03 10.90
C TYR A 326 7.89 10.86 11.85
N LEU A 327 8.97 10.97 12.63
CA LEU A 327 9.26 10.03 13.70
C LEU A 327 8.61 10.58 14.97
N THR A 328 7.33 10.27 15.16
CA THR A 328 6.56 10.59 16.39
C THR A 328 7.34 10.16 17.62
N ALA A 329 7.19 10.81 18.79
CA ALA A 329 7.81 10.28 20.01
C ALA A 329 7.17 8.92 20.41
N GLY A 330 7.87 8.09 21.16
CA GLY A 330 7.44 6.75 21.57
C GLY A 330 8.61 5.96 22.17
N LYS A 331 8.41 4.69 22.52
CA LYS A 331 9.45 3.88 23.20
C LYS A 331 10.72 3.71 22.37
N ALA A 332 10.59 3.40 21.08
CA ALA A 332 11.69 3.44 20.13
C ALA A 332 11.17 3.48 18.70
N ASN A 333 11.48 4.56 17.96
CA ASN A 333 10.99 4.77 16.61
C ASN A 333 12.13 4.78 15.60
N SER A 334 11.90 4.18 14.43
CA SER A 334 12.91 4.20 13.38
C SER A 334 12.38 4.32 11.96
N PHE A 335 13.18 4.93 11.08
CA PHE A 335 12.86 4.93 9.66
C PHE A 335 13.07 3.54 9.05
N VAL A 336 14.26 2.94 9.24
CA VAL A 336 14.53 1.55 8.82
C VAL A 336 15.06 0.73 9.99
N HIS A 337 14.41 -0.40 10.26
CA HIS A 337 14.83 -1.39 11.26
C HIS A 337 15.26 -2.71 10.61
N ILE A 338 16.45 -3.17 10.98
CA ILE A 338 17.02 -4.47 10.62
C ILE A 338 17.16 -5.31 11.90
N PRO A 339 16.35 -6.36 12.11
CA PRO A 339 16.39 -7.20 13.29
C PRO A 339 17.63 -8.11 13.30
N SER A 340 17.92 -8.72 14.46
CA SER A 340 19.09 -9.57 14.68
C SER A 340 19.18 -10.80 13.76
N THR A 341 18.05 -11.23 13.23
CA THR A 341 17.89 -12.38 12.34
C THR A 341 18.31 -12.09 10.90
N VAL A 342 18.47 -10.82 10.53
CA VAL A 342 18.83 -10.40 9.17
C VAL A 342 20.31 -10.06 9.12
N ALA A 343 21.05 -10.79 8.29
CA ALA A 343 22.47 -10.62 8.06
C ALA A 343 22.78 -9.84 6.77
N SER A 344 21.81 -9.55 5.91
CA SER A 344 22.06 -8.85 4.64
C SER A 344 20.89 -7.94 4.25
N ALA A 345 21.18 -6.72 3.81
CA ALA A 345 20.18 -5.81 3.27
C ALA A 345 20.85 -4.71 2.44
N HIS A 346 20.12 -4.18 1.45
CA HIS A 346 20.57 -3.04 0.67
C HIS A 346 19.57 -1.89 0.78
N ILE A 347 20.04 -0.76 1.29
CA ILE A 347 19.25 0.44 1.53
C ILE A 347 19.90 1.58 0.75
N HIS A 348 19.17 2.13 -0.21
CA HIS A 348 19.50 3.40 -0.84
C HIS A 348 18.56 4.47 -0.30
N SER A 349 19.06 5.49 0.35
CA SER A 349 18.24 6.49 1.03
C SER A 349 18.86 7.88 0.93
N LYS A 350 18.19 8.78 0.21
CA LYS A 350 18.74 10.05 -0.27
C LYS A 350 17.78 11.21 -0.07
N ASN A 351 18.27 12.38 0.36
CA ASN A 351 17.49 13.62 0.48
C ASN A 351 16.16 13.49 1.24
N ASN A 352 16.07 12.59 2.23
CA ASN A 352 14.85 12.47 3.03
C ASN A 352 14.84 13.53 4.13
N TYR A 353 13.67 14.06 4.44
CA TYR A 353 13.47 15.03 5.52
C TYR A 353 12.86 14.31 6.73
N PHE A 354 13.50 14.44 7.89
CA PHE A 354 13.08 13.80 9.14
C PHE A 354 12.61 14.86 10.12
N GLU A 355 11.37 14.73 10.58
CA GLU A 355 10.86 15.48 11.73
C GLU A 355 10.96 14.61 12.98
N TYR A 356 11.38 15.24 14.08
CA TYR A 356 11.60 14.60 15.37
C TYR A 356 10.82 15.33 16.46
N GLU A 357 10.27 14.58 17.41
CA GLU A 357 9.81 15.14 18.67
C GLU A 357 10.89 14.99 19.76
N PRO A 358 11.27 16.06 20.48
CA PRO A 358 12.25 15.98 21.57
C PRO A 358 11.77 15.06 22.69
N VAL A 359 12.58 14.08 23.08
CA VAL A 359 12.26 13.14 24.18
C VAL A 359 13.36 13.15 25.23
N ASN A 360 12.97 13.15 26.52
CA ASN A 360 13.93 13.27 27.62
C ASN A 360 14.61 11.95 27.99
N ASP A 361 14.01 10.80 27.66
CA ASP A 361 14.39 9.50 28.24
C ASP A 361 14.64 8.33 27.25
N TRP A 362 14.36 8.44 25.94
CA TRP A 362 14.51 7.32 24.98
C TRP A 362 14.94 7.71 23.56
N TYR A 363 15.36 6.71 22.78
CA TYR A 363 16.12 6.89 21.54
C TYR A 363 15.29 6.66 20.26
N THR A 364 15.40 7.57 19.29
CA THR A 364 14.89 7.47 17.91
C THR A 364 16.06 7.32 16.92
N ALA A 365 15.94 6.45 15.91
CA ALA A 365 16.96 6.33 14.84
C ALA A 365 16.42 6.49 13.44
N VAL A 366 17.25 7.03 12.55
CA VAL A 366 17.02 6.79 11.10
C VAL A 366 17.25 5.31 10.76
N TYR A 367 18.40 4.73 11.12
CA TYR A 367 18.71 3.31 10.90
C TYR A 367 18.96 2.58 12.21
N ARG A 368 18.14 1.55 12.48
CA ARG A 368 18.29 0.67 13.64
C ARG A 368 18.76 -0.71 13.22
N LEU A 369 19.88 -1.16 13.78
CA LEU A 369 20.49 -2.47 13.51
C LEU A 369 20.51 -3.30 14.80
N ALA A 370 19.67 -4.31 14.94
CA ALA A 370 19.60 -5.13 16.15
C ALA A 370 20.55 -6.35 16.11
N ALA A 371 21.60 -6.34 15.29
CA ALA A 371 22.50 -7.46 15.10
C ALA A 371 23.18 -7.90 16.42
N THR A 372 23.09 -9.19 16.73
CA THR A 372 23.82 -9.81 17.86
C THR A 372 25.04 -10.60 17.39
N ASN A 373 25.15 -10.90 16.09
CA ASN A 373 26.29 -11.59 15.49
C ASN A 373 26.63 -10.96 14.14
N PHE A 374 27.89 -10.58 13.97
CA PHE A 374 28.40 -9.91 12.77
C PHE A 374 29.01 -10.88 11.73
N THR A 375 28.99 -12.19 11.96
CA THR A 375 29.52 -13.18 11.03
C THR A 375 28.69 -13.19 9.74
N ASN A 376 29.32 -12.90 8.60
CA ASN A 376 28.67 -12.73 7.28
C ASN A 376 27.64 -11.59 7.22
N TYR A 377 27.70 -10.65 8.16
CA TYR A 377 26.83 -9.47 8.18
C TYR A 377 27.25 -8.48 7.09
N ASN A 378 26.33 -8.15 6.18
CA ASN A 378 26.55 -7.28 5.03
C ASN A 378 25.34 -6.36 4.83
N ILE A 379 25.34 -5.24 5.55
CA ILE A 379 24.32 -4.20 5.40
C ILE A 379 24.94 -3.05 4.61
N ASP A 380 24.35 -2.72 3.47
CA ASP A 380 24.77 -1.60 2.63
C ASP A 380 23.74 -0.48 2.73
N ILE A 381 24.16 0.67 3.26
CA ILE A 381 23.37 1.90 3.33
C ILE A 381 24.09 2.94 2.47
N SER A 382 23.40 3.47 1.46
CA SER A 382 23.95 4.47 0.54
C SER A 382 23.04 5.70 0.43
N GLY A 383 23.63 6.89 0.31
CA GLY A 383 22.91 8.17 0.18
C GLY A 383 23.17 9.17 1.32
N ASP A 384 22.46 10.30 1.32
CA ASP A 384 22.77 11.53 2.06
C ASP A 384 21.62 12.03 2.95
N ASN A 385 21.16 11.21 3.89
CA ASN A 385 20.16 11.65 4.88
C ASN A 385 20.72 12.55 6.00
N TYR A 386 22.03 12.80 6.01
CA TYR A 386 22.76 13.52 7.06
C TYR A 386 22.54 15.04 7.07
N GLN A 387 21.60 15.56 6.29
CA GLN A 387 21.33 17.00 6.16
C GLN A 387 20.38 17.56 7.24
N ASN A 388 19.67 16.71 7.99
CA ASN A 388 18.72 17.19 9.00
C ASN A 388 19.41 17.37 10.37
N ASP A 389 18.92 18.34 11.14
CA ASP A 389 19.35 18.51 12.52
C ASP A 389 18.76 17.38 13.38
N LEU A 390 19.64 16.64 14.07
CA LEU A 390 19.22 15.71 15.11
C LEU A 390 18.80 16.50 16.34
N VAL A 391 17.71 16.09 17.00
CA VAL A 391 17.31 16.58 18.32
C VAL A 391 17.81 15.66 19.43
N THR A 392 17.82 16.12 20.68
CA THR A 392 18.16 15.29 21.85
C THR A 392 17.36 13.99 21.85
N GLY A 393 18.06 12.86 21.99
CA GLY A 393 17.48 11.52 21.93
C GLY A 393 17.33 10.92 20.53
N SER A 394 17.80 11.59 19.48
CA SER A 394 17.83 11.03 18.13
C SER A 394 19.25 10.68 17.65
N SER A 395 19.36 9.73 16.72
CA SER A 395 20.62 9.38 16.05
C SER A 395 20.38 8.94 14.61
N TYR A 396 21.42 9.03 13.77
CA TYR A 396 21.34 8.48 12.43
C TYR A 396 21.43 6.96 12.41
N ILE A 397 22.28 6.38 13.26
CA ILE A 397 22.51 4.94 13.35
C ILE A 397 22.54 4.52 14.81
N SER A 398 21.86 3.42 15.12
CA SER A 398 21.99 2.75 16.41
C SER A 398 22.04 1.24 16.23
N ILE A 399 22.90 0.63 17.05
CA ILE A 399 23.13 -0.80 17.08
C ILE A 399 22.89 -1.27 18.52
N THR A 400 21.92 -2.14 18.73
CA THR A 400 21.62 -2.64 20.09
C THR A 400 22.67 -3.67 20.50
N SER A 401 23.58 -3.30 21.40
CA SER A 401 24.87 -3.97 21.62
C SER A 401 24.88 -5.08 22.69
N SER A 402 23.74 -5.57 23.17
CA SER A 402 23.71 -6.35 24.43
C SER A 402 24.47 -7.68 24.38
N LEU A 403 24.86 -8.17 23.19
CA LEU A 403 25.53 -9.46 23.00
C LEU A 403 26.58 -9.44 21.86
N LEU A 404 27.36 -8.36 21.70
CA LEU A 404 28.38 -8.27 20.64
C LEU A 404 29.43 -9.38 20.74
N GLU A 405 29.23 -10.50 20.04
CA GLU A 405 30.30 -11.44 19.72
C GLU A 405 31.14 -10.89 18.57
N LYS A 406 32.47 -10.82 18.78
CA LYS A 406 33.44 -10.33 17.80
C LYS A 406 33.32 -11.09 16.47
N GLY A 407 32.80 -10.44 15.43
CA GLY A 407 32.69 -10.98 14.07
C GLY A 407 33.10 -9.94 13.01
N LYS A 408 33.64 -10.40 11.87
CA LYS A 408 34.10 -9.54 10.76
C LYS A 408 32.95 -9.08 9.85
N GLY A 409 31.90 -8.52 10.42
CA GLY A 409 30.78 -7.96 9.68
C GLY A 409 31.12 -6.60 9.08
N ILE A 410 30.48 -6.28 7.96
CA ILE A 410 30.63 -5.02 7.25
C ILE A 410 29.26 -4.32 7.26
N VAL A 411 29.25 -3.08 7.75
CA VAL A 411 28.15 -2.15 7.52
C VAL A 411 28.75 -1.04 6.68
N GLN A 412 28.41 -1.04 5.41
CA GLN A 412 28.94 -0.05 4.49
C GLN A 412 28.01 1.17 4.47
N ILE A 413 28.57 2.34 4.75
CA ILE A 413 27.89 3.62 4.58
C ILE A 413 28.55 4.33 3.41
N THR A 414 27.89 4.33 2.26
CA THR A 414 28.44 4.95 1.04
C THR A 414 27.97 6.39 0.92
N TYR A 415 28.86 7.34 1.24
CA TYR A 415 28.64 8.77 1.06
C TYR A 415 28.73 9.18 -0.44
N PRO A 416 27.97 10.20 -0.89
CA PRO A 416 27.99 10.66 -2.28
C PRO A 416 29.34 11.27 -2.68
N SER A 417 29.65 11.22 -3.98
CA SER A 417 30.85 11.84 -4.55
C SER A 417 30.92 13.33 -4.23
N GLY A 418 32.06 13.79 -3.68
CA GLY A 418 32.26 15.18 -3.25
C GLY A 418 32.12 15.40 -1.74
N HIS A 419 31.63 14.40 -0.99
CA HIS A 419 31.65 14.40 0.47
C HIS A 419 33.06 14.10 1.00
N GLN A 420 33.46 14.69 2.14
CA GLN A 420 34.78 14.42 2.75
C GLN A 420 34.95 12.94 3.14
N LEU A 421 33.85 12.22 3.36
CA LEU A 421 33.82 10.79 3.69
C LEU A 421 33.44 9.89 2.50
N ALA A 422 33.41 10.41 1.26
CA ALA A 422 33.12 9.62 0.06
C ALA A 422 34.05 8.40 -0.05
N GLY A 423 33.47 7.19 -0.16
CA GLY A 423 34.21 5.93 -0.30
C GLY A 423 34.73 5.29 1.00
N ILE A 424 34.32 5.79 2.17
CA ILE A 424 34.70 5.17 3.46
C ILE A 424 33.84 3.92 3.72
N HIS A 425 34.49 2.76 3.85
CA HIS A 425 33.85 1.51 4.24
C HIS A 425 34.08 1.28 5.74
N LEU A 426 33.00 1.21 6.53
CA LEU A 426 33.13 0.89 7.94
C LEU A 426 33.10 -0.63 8.13
N THR A 427 34.15 -1.17 8.76
CA THR A 427 34.30 -2.61 9.02
C THR A 427 34.48 -2.84 10.52
N ASN A 428 33.86 -3.88 11.08
CA ASN A 428 33.88 -4.20 12.51
C ASN A 428 33.18 -3.16 13.41
N LEU A 429 31.95 -2.78 13.06
CA LEU A 429 31.17 -1.83 13.86
C LEU A 429 30.84 -2.39 15.25
N ASN A 430 31.24 -1.67 16.30
CA ASN A 430 30.70 -1.79 17.65
C ASN A 430 30.06 -0.45 17.99
N ALA A 431 28.74 -0.27 17.87
CA ALA A 431 28.10 0.96 18.35
C ALA A 431 27.73 0.82 19.83
N ILE A 432 27.77 1.94 20.53
CA ILE A 432 27.36 2.04 21.93
C ILE A 432 26.17 2.99 22.00
N SER A 433 25.25 2.72 22.93
CA SER A 433 24.11 3.60 23.19
C SER A 433 24.57 5.05 23.39
N PRO A 434 23.85 6.06 22.85
CA PRO A 434 24.20 7.48 22.97
C PRO A 434 24.21 8.02 24.42
N TYR A 435 23.86 7.19 25.41
CA TYR A 435 23.74 7.56 26.83
C TYR A 435 24.79 6.92 27.75
N GLN A 436 25.77 6.18 27.23
CA GLN A 436 26.87 5.70 28.08
C GLN A 436 27.87 6.83 28.31
N TYR A 437 27.69 7.55 29.43
CA TYR A 437 28.67 8.50 29.95
C TYR A 437 29.84 7.77 30.61
N THR A 438 31.05 8.26 30.32
CA THR A 438 32.30 8.15 31.09
C THR A 438 33.14 6.85 31.03
N ASP A 439 34.47 7.07 31.02
CA ASP A 439 35.64 6.17 31.12
C ASP A 439 35.89 5.05 30.10
N ASP A 440 34.91 4.60 29.32
CA ASP A 440 35.12 3.50 28.35
C ASP A 440 35.25 3.93 26.89
N ILE A 441 34.93 5.20 26.54
CA ILE A 441 35.02 5.73 25.17
C ILE A 441 36.45 5.65 24.59
N SER A 442 37.46 5.85 25.42
CA SER A 442 38.87 5.74 25.02
C SER A 442 39.35 4.30 24.79
N LYS A 443 38.58 3.30 25.24
CA LYS A 443 38.90 1.86 25.13
C LYS A 443 38.18 1.17 23.97
N LEU A 444 37.41 1.93 23.19
CA LEU A 444 36.60 1.41 22.08
C LEU A 444 37.48 1.03 20.88
N GLN A 445 36.96 0.15 20.03
CA GLN A 445 37.71 -0.43 18.92
C GLN A 445 37.47 0.34 17.62
N ASN A 446 38.44 0.25 16.71
CA ASN A 446 38.31 0.79 15.36
C ASN A 446 37.01 0.29 14.70
N GLY A 447 36.22 1.22 14.15
CA GLY A 447 34.88 0.95 13.63
C GLY A 447 33.75 1.33 14.59
N THR A 448 33.98 1.77 15.83
CA THR A 448 32.90 2.23 16.70
C THR A 448 32.22 3.49 16.15
N ILE A 449 30.88 3.46 16.04
CA ILE A 449 30.04 4.65 15.78
C ILE A 449 29.30 4.99 17.07
N THR A 450 29.24 6.26 17.44
CA THR A 450 28.41 6.73 18.56
C THR A 450 27.86 8.12 18.30
N THR A 451 26.79 8.50 19.00
CA THR A 451 26.21 9.85 18.95
C THR A 451 26.26 10.45 20.35
N PHE A 452 26.78 11.67 20.48
CA PHE A 452 26.84 12.36 21.76
C PHE A 452 25.61 13.22 22.00
N ARG A 453 25.05 13.11 23.20
CA ARG A 453 23.94 13.94 23.69
C ARG A 453 24.49 15.34 24.00
N ASN A 454 24.38 16.27 23.07
CA ASN A 454 24.92 17.61 23.25
C ASN A 454 23.94 18.51 24.01
N ASN A 455 23.92 18.42 25.34
CA ASN A 455 23.10 19.27 26.20
C ASN A 455 23.84 20.54 26.68
N GLY A 456 25.04 20.83 26.13
CA GLY A 456 25.81 22.03 26.42
C GLY A 456 26.67 21.99 27.70
N GLY A 457 26.82 20.84 28.35
CA GLY A 457 27.76 20.63 29.46
C GLY A 457 29.19 20.31 28.98
N ILE A 458 30.19 20.61 29.81
CA ILE A 458 31.60 20.29 29.52
C ILE A 458 31.87 18.77 29.44
N ASP A 459 31.00 17.97 30.09
CA ASP A 459 31.06 16.51 30.10
C ASP A 459 30.32 15.87 28.90
N ASP A 460 29.65 16.67 28.06
CA ASP A 460 28.84 16.19 26.92
C ASP A 460 29.64 16.02 25.62
N ASP A 461 30.88 16.54 25.57
CA ASP A 461 31.83 16.34 24.47
C ASP A 461 33.17 15.75 24.99
N PRO A 462 33.19 14.47 25.37
CA PRO A 462 34.40 13.83 25.91
C PRO A 462 35.53 13.68 24.87
N LEU A 463 35.28 14.00 23.60
CA LEU A 463 36.24 13.88 22.50
C LEU A 463 36.78 15.23 22.02
N ASP A 464 36.24 16.35 22.52
CA ASP A 464 36.58 17.71 22.09
C ASP A 464 36.48 17.88 20.55
N LEU A 465 35.45 17.27 19.96
CA LEU A 465 35.21 17.28 18.51
C LEU A 465 34.19 18.34 18.08
N HIS A 466 33.61 19.09 19.02
CA HIS A 466 32.85 20.29 18.70
C HIS A 466 33.76 21.44 18.29
N THR A 467 33.61 21.88 17.05
CA THR A 467 34.30 23.04 16.50
C THR A 467 33.54 24.36 16.67
N GLU A 468 32.31 24.32 17.21
CA GLU A 468 31.45 25.50 17.38
C GLU A 468 31.08 25.74 18.85
N PRO A 469 31.06 27.00 19.32
CA PRO A 469 30.75 27.34 20.69
C PRO A 469 29.26 27.07 21.00
N TYR A 470 29.00 26.04 21.83
CA TYR A 470 27.74 25.78 22.54
C TYR A 470 26.45 25.74 21.69
N GLY A 471 26.42 24.94 20.62
CA GLY A 471 25.15 24.54 20.00
C GLY A 471 24.62 23.25 20.64
N TYR A 472 23.36 23.20 21.08
CA TYR A 472 22.69 22.06 21.75
C TYR A 472 22.36 20.86 20.84
N ASN A 473 23.11 20.68 19.75
CA ASN A 473 22.77 19.72 18.71
C ASN A 473 23.62 18.44 18.85
N PRO A 474 23.01 17.26 19.09
CA PRO A 474 23.74 16.00 19.10
C PRO A 474 24.48 15.77 17.78
N TYR A 475 25.60 15.06 17.86
CA TYR A 475 26.46 14.80 16.71
C TYR A 475 26.97 13.37 16.72
N THR A 476 27.12 12.78 15.52
CA THR A 476 27.61 11.41 15.35
C THR A 476 29.10 11.40 15.02
N VAL A 477 29.83 10.48 15.64
CA VAL A 477 31.26 10.25 15.42
C VAL A 477 31.53 8.81 15.05
N VAL A 478 32.70 8.59 14.47
CA VAL A 478 33.26 7.26 14.20
C VAL A 478 34.72 7.19 14.65
N LEU A 479 35.12 6.09 15.29
CA LEU A 479 36.51 5.79 15.62
C LEU A 479 37.17 5.10 14.43
N GLU A 480 38.07 5.80 13.74
CA GLU A 480 38.76 5.30 12.55
C GLU A 480 40.28 5.41 12.68
N ASN A 481 40.98 4.30 12.48
CA ASN A 481 42.44 4.16 12.60
C ASN A 481 42.98 4.70 13.94
N GLY A 482 42.20 4.50 15.02
CA GLY A 482 42.55 4.94 16.37
C GLY A 482 42.26 6.42 16.65
N ALA A 483 41.64 7.16 15.73
CA ALA A 483 41.24 8.55 15.93
C ALA A 483 39.73 8.72 15.76
N TRP A 484 39.11 9.47 16.66
CA TRP A 484 37.71 9.84 16.53
C TRP A 484 37.52 10.93 15.48
N LYS A 485 36.50 10.77 14.64
CA LYS A 485 36.15 11.70 13.58
C LYS A 485 34.66 12.01 13.64
N LYS A 486 34.31 13.30 13.62
CA LYS A 486 32.92 13.75 13.45
C LYS A 486 32.45 13.43 12.03
N ILE A 487 31.24 12.90 11.90
CA ILE A 487 30.57 12.78 10.60
C ILE A 487 30.07 14.19 10.23
N PRO A 488 30.62 14.83 9.19
CA PRO A 488 30.29 16.23 8.86
C PRO A 488 28.82 16.40 8.47
N LYS A 489 28.26 17.58 8.76
CA LYS A 489 27.05 18.08 8.09
C LYS A 489 27.46 18.60 6.71
N ILE A 490 26.65 18.36 5.68
CA ILE A 490 26.88 18.87 4.32
C ILE A 490 26.25 20.25 4.17
#